data_AF-A0A2E4J1V1-F1
#
_entry.id   AF-A0A2E4J1V1-F1
#
_cell.length_a   1.000
_cell.length_b   1.000
_cell.length_c   1.000
_cell.angle_alpha   90.00
_cell.angle_beta   90.00
_cell.angle_gamma   90.00
#
_symmetry.space_group_name_H-M   'P 1'
#
loop_
_entity.id
_entity.type
_entity.pdbx_description
1 polymer ?
#
loop_
_entity_poly.entity_id
_entity_poly.type
_entity_poly.pdbx_seq_one_letter_code
_entity_poly.pdbx_strand_id
1 'polypeptide(L)'
;MPPSESGDKRKRDTVVEEFVNVPRSLVTCVVCADIVHDPRHLDCACGTNFCAACITHWLKTNDTCPACKSVVNEVRTSGRSLSQALDAIKRACPNDEKCRFKRHSYSDVHEHALNDCPYRKVACPNEECEEVVTHKNLREHMRLCRLKRCKNFRPPRYGCGVMGTADFIKHHEAKCCIPNDVLRQLEELIANKTRTNVR
;
A
#
# COMPACT_ATOMS: atom_id res chain seq x y z
N MET A 1 -35.64 -3.70 36.16
CA MET A 1 -34.66 -2.61 36.10
C MET A 1 -33.28 -3.24 36.20
N PRO A 2 -32.34 -2.95 35.28
CA PRO A 2 -30.95 -3.39 35.39
C PRO A 2 -30.20 -2.55 36.43
N PRO A 3 -29.01 -2.98 36.88
CA PRO A 3 -27.83 -2.25 36.39
C PRO A 3 -26.59 -3.11 36.07
N SER A 4 -25.85 -2.60 35.08
CA SER A 4 -24.38 -2.55 34.90
C SER A 4 -23.56 -3.85 35.07
N GLU A 5 -23.04 -4.43 33.98
CA GLU A 5 -21.77 -4.04 33.33
C GLU A 5 -20.55 -3.98 34.26
N SER A 6 -19.62 -4.92 34.03
CA SER A 6 -18.18 -4.76 34.26
C SER A 6 -17.46 -5.76 33.38
N GLY A 7 -17.26 -5.37 32.11
CA GLY A 7 -16.51 -6.15 31.13
C GLY A 7 -15.01 -6.13 31.42
N ASP A 8 -14.47 -7.32 31.69
CA ASP A 8 -13.05 -7.62 31.61
C ASP A 8 -12.61 -7.55 30.13
N LYS A 9 -12.03 -6.42 29.75
CA LYS A 9 -11.46 -6.17 28.42
C LYS A 9 -10.13 -6.93 28.28
N ARG A 10 -10.22 -8.24 28.08
CA ARG A 10 -9.10 -9.00 27.50
C ARG A 10 -9.03 -8.72 26.00
N LYS A 11 -8.11 -7.81 25.65
CA LYS A 11 -7.51 -7.68 24.31
C LYS A 11 -7.28 -9.09 23.76
N ARG A 12 -7.92 -9.41 22.64
CA ARG A 12 -7.60 -10.63 21.91
C ARG A 12 -6.85 -10.22 20.66
N ASP A 13 -5.56 -10.49 20.76
CA ASP A 13 -4.50 -10.18 19.83
C ASP A 13 -4.83 -10.71 18.42
N THR A 14 -4.77 -9.79 17.46
CA THR A 14 -3.87 -9.84 16.29
C THR A 14 -3.50 -11.24 15.76
N VAL A 15 -4.42 -11.95 15.12
CA VAL A 15 -4.10 -13.19 14.36
C VAL A 15 -3.78 -12.88 12.88
N VAL A 16 -3.71 -11.61 12.48
CA VAL A 16 -3.45 -11.22 11.08
C VAL A 16 -1.99 -10.82 10.78
N GLU A 17 -1.09 -10.84 11.78
CA GLU A 17 0.30 -10.38 11.58
C GLU A 17 1.29 -11.45 11.07
N GLU A 18 0.93 -12.73 11.04
CA GLU A 18 1.98 -13.77 10.92
C GLU A 18 2.31 -14.25 9.49
N PHE A 19 1.51 -13.91 8.46
CA PHE A 19 1.72 -14.50 7.13
C PHE A 19 2.44 -13.64 6.08
N VAL A 20 2.67 -12.33 6.29
CA VAL A 20 3.33 -11.49 5.26
C VAL A 20 4.21 -10.38 5.86
N ASN A 21 5.19 -10.73 6.68
CA ASN A 21 6.32 -9.83 6.90
C ASN A 21 7.65 -10.56 6.67
N VAL A 22 7.78 -11.23 5.53
CA VAL A 22 9.08 -11.72 5.06
C VAL A 22 9.95 -10.49 4.80
N PRO A 23 11.07 -10.31 5.53
CA PRO A 23 11.95 -9.16 5.31
C PRO A 23 12.36 -9.08 3.85
N ARG A 24 12.23 -7.88 3.25
CA ARG A 24 12.60 -7.64 1.84
C ARG A 24 13.99 -8.19 1.53
N SER A 25 14.94 -8.00 2.44
CA SER A 25 16.32 -8.51 2.35
C SER A 25 16.44 -10.02 2.11
N LEU A 26 15.44 -10.83 2.48
CA LEU A 26 15.45 -12.28 2.27
C LEU A 26 14.91 -12.70 0.89
N VAL A 27 14.18 -11.81 0.23
CA VAL A 27 13.45 -12.12 -1.02
C VAL A 27 13.84 -11.23 -2.19
N THR A 28 14.61 -10.17 -1.96
CA THR A 28 15.11 -9.25 -3.00
C THR A 28 16.51 -9.62 -3.45
N CYS A 29 16.72 -9.64 -4.76
CA CYS A 29 18.04 -9.78 -5.37
C CYS A 29 18.81 -8.46 -5.24
N VAL A 30 20.00 -8.48 -4.65
CA VAL A 30 20.82 -7.26 -4.47
C VAL A 30 21.35 -6.66 -5.78
N VAL A 31 21.30 -7.41 -6.89
CA VAL A 31 21.78 -6.94 -8.20
C VAL A 31 20.72 -6.13 -8.94
N CYS A 32 19.46 -6.59 -8.95
CA CYS A 32 18.36 -5.91 -9.65
C CYS A 32 17.38 -5.18 -8.72
N ALA A 33 17.56 -5.31 -7.39
CA ALA A 33 16.70 -4.75 -6.35
C ALA A 33 15.21 -5.18 -6.43
N ASP A 34 14.92 -6.32 -7.08
CA ASP A 34 13.58 -6.87 -7.26
C ASP A 34 13.46 -8.26 -6.61
N ILE A 35 12.24 -8.80 -6.49
CA ILE A 35 12.02 -10.15 -6.00
C ILE A 35 12.83 -11.15 -6.83
N VAL A 36 13.54 -12.04 -6.14
CA VAL A 36 14.36 -13.07 -6.78
C VAL A 36 13.53 -13.93 -7.75
N HIS A 37 13.93 -13.92 -9.02
CA HIS A 37 13.38 -14.79 -10.06
C HIS A 37 14.33 -15.96 -10.32
N ASP A 38 13.80 -17.19 -10.18
CA ASP A 38 14.58 -18.42 -10.32
C ASP A 38 15.82 -18.41 -9.40
N PRO A 39 15.63 -18.58 -8.08
CA PRO A 39 16.64 -18.29 -7.08
C PRO A 39 17.92 -19.13 -7.25
N ARG A 40 19.05 -18.45 -7.17
CA ARG A 40 20.40 -19.02 -7.12
C ARG A 40 21.12 -18.55 -5.87
N HIS A 41 21.94 -19.43 -5.30
CA HIS A 41 22.87 -19.07 -4.25
C HIS A 41 24.29 -19.46 -4.69
N LEU A 42 25.27 -18.76 -4.12
CA LEU A 42 26.69 -18.99 -4.38
C LEU A 42 27.29 -19.83 -3.26
N ASP A 43 28.46 -20.42 -3.51
CA ASP A 43 29.23 -21.23 -2.55
C ASP A 43 29.93 -20.40 -1.45
N CYS A 44 29.38 -19.24 -1.10
CA CYS A 44 29.88 -18.36 -0.04
C CYS A 44 28.96 -18.35 1.19
N ALA A 45 29.52 -18.06 2.36
CA ALA A 45 28.82 -18.12 3.65
C ALA A 45 27.68 -17.08 3.83
N CYS A 46 27.53 -16.10 2.93
CA CYS A 46 26.51 -15.06 3.08
C CYS A 46 25.08 -15.54 2.78
N GLY A 47 24.91 -16.67 2.09
CA GLY A 47 23.61 -17.31 1.85
C GLY A 47 22.59 -16.46 1.07
N THR A 48 23.02 -15.36 0.44
CA THR A 48 22.14 -14.45 -0.30
C THR A 48 21.63 -15.10 -1.58
N ASN A 49 20.34 -14.89 -1.88
CA ASN A 49 19.73 -15.39 -3.11
C ASN A 49 19.74 -14.32 -4.20
N PHE A 50 20.03 -14.74 -5.42
CA PHE A 50 20.10 -13.90 -6.61
C PHE A 50 19.17 -14.44 -7.70
N CYS A 51 18.74 -13.59 -8.62
CA CYS A 51 18.07 -14.07 -9.83
C CYS A 51 19.06 -14.85 -10.70
N ALA A 52 18.62 -15.94 -11.33
CA ALA A 52 19.46 -16.72 -12.24
C ALA A 52 20.10 -15.85 -13.33
N ALA A 53 19.32 -14.97 -13.96
CA ALA A 53 19.82 -14.05 -14.98
C ALA A 53 20.86 -13.05 -14.43
N CYS A 54 20.62 -12.50 -13.23
CA CYS A 54 21.50 -11.53 -12.61
C CYS A 54 22.88 -12.13 -12.31
N ILE A 55 22.92 -13.30 -11.66
CA ILE A 55 24.20 -13.88 -11.26
C ILE A 55 24.97 -14.44 -12.46
N THR A 56 24.26 -14.98 -13.44
CA THR A 56 24.86 -15.42 -14.71
C THR A 56 25.48 -14.25 -15.47
N HIS A 57 24.87 -13.07 -15.42
CA HIS A 57 25.43 -11.87 -16.05
C HIS A 57 26.65 -11.35 -15.28
N TRP A 58 26.54 -11.25 -13.94
CA TRP A 58 27.62 -10.75 -13.08
C TRP A 58 28.91 -11.56 -13.20
N LEU A 59 28.79 -12.89 -13.22
CA LEU A 59 29.93 -13.81 -13.26
C LEU A 59 30.65 -13.86 -14.63
N LYS A 60 30.18 -13.13 -15.64
CA LYS A 60 30.90 -12.97 -16.90
C LYS A 60 32.13 -12.07 -16.78
N THR A 61 32.09 -11.13 -15.83
CA THR A 61 33.12 -10.08 -15.67
C THR A 61 33.70 -10.04 -14.26
N ASN A 62 33.13 -10.80 -13.32
CA ASN A 62 33.57 -10.88 -11.94
C ASN A 62 33.61 -12.34 -11.49
N ASP A 63 34.49 -12.66 -10.56
CA ASP A 63 34.59 -13.97 -9.89
C ASP A 63 34.18 -13.89 -8.41
N THR A 64 33.56 -12.78 -8.00
CA THR A 64 33.19 -12.51 -6.60
C THR A 64 31.69 -12.40 -6.40
N CYS A 65 31.22 -12.68 -5.18
CA CYS A 65 29.83 -12.55 -4.78
C CYS A 65 29.42 -11.06 -4.72
N PRO A 66 28.31 -10.63 -5.36
CA PRO A 66 27.86 -9.24 -5.30
C PRO A 66 27.51 -8.76 -3.88
N ALA A 67 27.16 -9.68 -2.97
CA ALA A 67 26.73 -9.33 -1.61
C ALA A 67 27.89 -9.23 -0.61
N CYS A 68 28.83 -10.17 -0.63
CA CYS A 68 29.91 -10.27 0.36
C CYS A 68 31.32 -10.20 -0.22
N LYS A 69 31.45 -10.09 -1.55
CA LYS A 69 32.72 -10.01 -2.29
C LYS A 69 33.64 -11.23 -2.14
N SER A 70 33.16 -12.32 -1.55
CA SER A 70 33.89 -13.60 -1.51
C SER A 70 34.04 -14.18 -2.91
N VAL A 71 35.16 -14.85 -3.20
CA VAL A 71 35.38 -15.56 -4.47
C VAL A 71 34.34 -16.69 -4.61
N VAL A 72 33.82 -16.85 -5.82
CA VAL A 72 32.75 -17.78 -6.16
C VAL A 72 33.30 -18.84 -7.09
N ASN A 73 33.17 -20.11 -6.71
CA ASN A 73 33.57 -21.23 -7.56
C ASN A 73 32.36 -21.93 -8.18
N GLU A 74 31.19 -21.85 -7.52
CA GLU A 74 30.00 -22.58 -7.95
C GLU A 74 28.72 -21.77 -7.76
N VAL A 75 27.82 -21.86 -8.74
CA VAL A 75 26.46 -21.34 -8.67
C VAL A 75 25.50 -22.51 -8.50
N ARG A 76 24.70 -22.49 -7.44
CA ARG A 76 23.75 -23.55 -7.11
C ARG A 76 22.31 -23.08 -7.21
N THR A 77 21.43 -24.00 -7.57
CA THR A 77 19.98 -23.79 -7.51
C THR A 77 19.51 -23.78 -6.06
N SER A 78 18.68 -22.82 -5.70
CA SER A 78 18.10 -22.81 -4.35
C SER A 78 16.98 -23.86 -4.22
N GLY A 79 16.70 -24.26 -2.98
CA GLY A 79 15.73 -25.33 -2.71
C GLY A 79 14.32 -25.01 -3.21
N ARG A 80 13.58 -26.04 -3.63
CA ARG A 80 12.21 -25.93 -4.15
C ARG A 80 11.27 -25.16 -3.22
N SER A 81 11.42 -25.32 -1.91
CA SER A 81 10.61 -24.63 -0.91
C SER A 81 10.75 -23.11 -1.00
N LEU A 82 11.97 -22.60 -1.25
CA LEU A 82 12.21 -21.17 -1.42
C LEU A 82 11.56 -20.68 -2.73
N SER A 83 11.73 -21.40 -3.83
CA SER A 83 11.10 -21.06 -5.09
C SER A 83 9.58 -20.98 -4.95
N GLN A 84 8.95 -21.95 -4.25
CA GLN A 84 7.52 -21.96 -3.99
C GLN A 84 7.08 -20.79 -3.11
N ALA A 85 7.86 -20.43 -2.09
CA ALA A 85 7.57 -19.29 -1.22
C ALA A 85 7.68 -17.96 -1.96
N LEU A 86 8.76 -17.75 -2.73
CA LEU A 86 8.95 -16.57 -3.59
C LEU A 86 7.82 -16.44 -4.60
N ASP A 87 7.42 -17.57 -5.19
CA ASP A 87 6.30 -17.64 -6.10
C ASP A 87 4.96 -17.33 -5.41
N ALA A 88 4.75 -17.76 -4.16
CA ALA A 88 3.56 -17.39 -3.39
C ALA A 88 3.54 -15.89 -3.08
N ILE A 89 4.69 -15.27 -2.80
CA ILE A 89 4.82 -13.81 -2.64
C ILE A 89 4.52 -13.09 -3.97
N LYS A 90 5.02 -13.61 -5.09
CA LYS A 90 4.62 -13.22 -6.45
C LYS A 90 3.21 -13.73 -6.84
N ARG A 91 2.47 -14.38 -5.93
CA ARG A 91 1.08 -14.89 -5.96
C ARG A 91 0.06 -14.01 -5.24
N ALA A 92 0.42 -13.54 -4.06
CA ALA A 92 -0.47 -12.91 -3.09
C ALA A 92 -0.44 -11.37 -3.13
N CYS A 93 -1.60 -10.73 -3.33
CA CYS A 93 -1.73 -9.31 -3.00
C CYS A 93 -1.76 -9.23 -1.47
N PRO A 94 -0.99 -8.33 -0.84
CA PRO A 94 -0.92 -8.28 0.63
C PRO A 94 -2.23 -7.82 1.29
N ASN A 95 -3.17 -7.24 0.52
CA ASN A 95 -4.40 -6.69 1.09
C ASN A 95 -5.52 -7.72 1.29
N ASP A 96 -5.67 -8.70 0.39
CA ASP A 96 -6.73 -9.71 0.46
C ASP A 96 -6.46 -10.85 -0.53
N GLU A 97 -6.72 -12.10 -0.12
CA GLU A 97 -6.57 -13.30 -0.94
C GLU A 97 -7.51 -13.32 -2.16
N LYS A 98 -8.65 -12.64 -2.09
CA LYS A 98 -9.62 -12.52 -3.19
C LYS A 98 -9.17 -11.55 -4.27
N CYS A 99 -8.08 -10.81 -4.04
CA CYS A 99 -7.53 -9.92 -5.03
C CYS A 99 -6.87 -10.73 -6.17
N ARG A 100 -7.45 -10.62 -7.38
CA ARG A 100 -7.01 -11.36 -8.57
C ARG A 100 -5.98 -10.60 -9.42
N PHE A 101 -5.23 -9.66 -8.83
CA PHE A 101 -4.23 -8.89 -9.58
C PHE A 101 -3.15 -9.84 -10.14
N LYS A 102 -2.97 -9.79 -11.46
CA LYS A 102 -1.96 -10.58 -12.20
C LYS A 102 -0.69 -9.73 -12.36
N ARG A 103 0.48 -10.33 -12.19
CA ARG A 103 1.74 -9.60 -11.94
C ARG A 103 2.63 -9.41 -13.15
N HIS A 104 3.44 -8.35 -13.07
CA HIS A 104 4.63 -8.16 -13.90
C HIS A 104 5.90 -7.98 -13.04
N SER A 105 5.92 -7.09 -12.03
CA SER A 105 7.07 -6.87 -11.10
C SER A 105 6.67 -6.67 -9.62
N TYR A 106 7.63 -6.60 -8.70
CA TYR A 106 7.35 -6.21 -7.29
C TYR A 106 6.79 -4.80 -7.17
N SER A 107 7.33 -3.86 -7.96
CA SER A 107 6.88 -2.47 -7.99
C SER A 107 5.40 -2.38 -8.35
N ASP A 108 4.95 -3.16 -9.33
CA ASP A 108 3.54 -3.17 -9.73
C ASP A 108 2.63 -3.75 -8.64
N VAL A 109 3.10 -4.77 -7.91
CA VAL A 109 2.37 -5.31 -6.76
C VAL A 109 2.29 -4.28 -5.64
N HIS A 110 3.38 -3.55 -5.39
CA HIS A 110 3.43 -2.53 -4.37
C HIS A 110 2.52 -1.35 -4.70
N GLU A 111 2.60 -0.83 -5.93
CA GLU A 111 1.74 0.24 -6.43
C GLU A 111 0.28 -0.18 -6.43
N HIS A 112 -0.03 -1.37 -6.95
CA HIS A 112 -1.37 -1.94 -6.86
C HIS A 112 -1.86 -2.01 -5.41
N ALA A 113 -1.03 -2.56 -4.51
CA ALA A 113 -1.41 -2.74 -3.12
C ALA A 113 -1.68 -1.40 -2.40
N LEU A 114 -0.97 -0.33 -2.76
CA LEU A 114 -1.13 0.99 -2.15
C LEU A 114 -2.25 1.82 -2.77
N ASN A 115 -2.42 1.77 -4.09
CA ASN A 115 -3.26 2.72 -4.82
C ASN A 115 -4.52 2.07 -5.38
N ASP A 116 -4.36 0.92 -6.06
CA ASP A 116 -5.43 0.38 -6.92
C ASP A 116 -6.23 -0.74 -6.27
N CYS A 117 -5.71 -1.36 -5.21
CA CYS A 117 -6.28 -2.58 -4.67
C CYS A 117 -7.69 -2.32 -4.08
N PRO A 118 -8.74 -2.97 -4.60
CA PRO A 118 -10.11 -2.77 -4.11
C PRO A 118 -10.30 -3.17 -2.65
N TYR A 119 -9.45 -4.07 -2.15
CA TYR A 119 -9.55 -4.61 -0.80
C TYR A 119 -8.65 -3.91 0.22
N ARG A 120 -7.81 -2.96 -0.23
CA ARG A 120 -6.98 -2.15 0.66
C ARG A 120 -7.83 -1.49 1.74
N LYS A 121 -7.38 -1.57 2.98
CA LYS A 121 -8.02 -0.92 4.13
C LYS A 121 -7.72 0.58 4.11
N VAL A 122 -8.76 1.38 4.22
CA VAL A 122 -8.72 2.84 4.22
C VAL A 122 -9.50 3.36 5.41
N ALA A 123 -8.89 4.27 6.17
CA ALA A 123 -9.60 5.02 7.20
C ALA A 123 -10.60 5.99 6.53
N CYS A 124 -11.73 6.22 7.18
CA CYS A 124 -12.67 7.23 6.72
C CYS A 124 -11.98 8.62 6.69
N PRO A 125 -12.13 9.42 5.62
CA PRO A 125 -11.58 10.77 5.54
C PRO A 125 -12.20 11.78 6.53
N ASN A 126 -13.24 11.38 7.26
CA ASN A 126 -13.87 12.23 8.28
C ASN A 126 -13.16 11.98 9.61
N GLU A 127 -12.54 13.01 10.19
CA GLU A 127 -11.63 12.89 11.34
C GLU A 127 -12.28 12.21 12.55
N GLU A 128 -13.58 12.45 12.77
CA GLU A 128 -14.35 11.87 13.89
C GLU A 128 -15.04 10.52 13.53
N CYS A 129 -14.69 9.92 12.39
CA CYS A 129 -15.15 8.61 11.95
C CYS A 129 -13.99 7.61 11.99
N GLU A 130 -13.95 6.78 13.02
CA GLU A 130 -12.90 5.77 13.23
C GLU A 130 -13.07 4.49 12.38
N GLU A 131 -14.08 4.45 11.51
CA GLU A 131 -14.35 3.30 10.66
C GLU A 131 -13.24 3.07 9.63
N VAL A 132 -12.75 1.84 9.58
CA VAL A 132 -11.79 1.36 8.59
C VAL A 132 -12.52 0.42 7.63
N VAL A 133 -12.67 0.86 6.38
CA VAL A 133 -13.40 0.13 5.34
C VAL A 133 -12.47 -0.31 4.22
N THR A 134 -12.93 -1.20 3.34
CA THR A 134 -12.19 -1.52 2.12
C THR A 134 -12.36 -0.39 1.10
N HIS A 135 -11.35 -0.18 0.24
CA HIS A 135 -11.40 0.84 -0.80
C HIS A 135 -12.65 0.71 -1.69
N LYS A 136 -13.04 -0.53 -2.04
CA LYS A 136 -14.27 -0.84 -2.79
C LYS A 136 -15.54 -0.35 -2.07
N ASN A 137 -15.59 -0.48 -0.74
CA ASN A 137 -16.77 -0.13 0.06
C ASN A 137 -16.73 1.31 0.57
N LEU A 138 -15.62 2.04 0.40
CA LEU A 138 -15.48 3.41 0.87
C LEU A 138 -16.58 4.32 0.31
N ARG A 139 -16.92 4.19 -0.97
CA ARG A 139 -17.99 4.99 -1.58
C ARG A 139 -19.35 4.78 -0.91
N GLU A 140 -19.68 3.54 -0.59
CA GLU A 140 -20.92 3.18 0.10
C GLU A 140 -20.89 3.65 1.55
N HIS A 141 -19.78 3.42 2.25
CA HIS A 141 -19.54 3.97 3.58
C HIS A 141 -19.75 5.49 3.58
N MET A 142 -19.21 6.25 2.62
CA MET A 142 -19.38 7.71 2.56
C MET A 142 -20.85 8.15 2.37
N ARG A 143 -21.69 7.33 1.73
CA ARG A 143 -23.14 7.60 1.62
C ARG A 143 -23.84 7.41 2.96
N LEU A 144 -23.46 6.38 3.71
CA LEU A 144 -24.09 6.02 4.98
C LEU A 144 -23.39 6.61 6.22
N CYS A 145 -22.20 7.19 6.04
CA CYS A 145 -21.39 7.72 7.13
C CYS A 145 -22.20 8.77 7.88
N ARG A 146 -22.25 8.61 9.21
CA ARG A 146 -22.92 9.53 10.14
C ARG A 146 -22.39 10.95 10.04
N LEU A 147 -21.12 11.08 9.63
CA LEU A 147 -20.45 12.35 9.44
C LEU A 147 -20.44 12.70 7.97
N LYS A 148 -20.87 13.93 7.69
CA LYS A 148 -20.75 14.57 6.39
C LYS A 148 -19.75 15.71 6.50
N ARG A 149 -19.07 15.95 5.39
CA ARG A 149 -18.22 17.12 5.21
C ARG A 149 -18.93 18.08 4.29
N CYS A 150 -18.75 19.38 4.52
CA CYS A 150 -19.31 20.41 3.64
C CYS A 150 -18.94 20.16 2.17
N LYS A 151 -19.89 20.29 1.24
CA LYS A 151 -19.64 20.14 -0.21
C LYS A 151 -18.59 21.11 -0.78
N ASN A 152 -18.31 22.19 -0.04
CA ASN A 152 -17.30 23.20 -0.38
C ASN A 152 -15.91 22.84 0.18
N PHE A 153 -15.70 21.65 0.72
CA PHE A 153 -14.37 21.11 0.99
C PHE A 153 -13.71 20.62 -0.30
N ARG A 154 -12.38 20.77 -0.38
CA ARG A 154 -11.54 20.17 -1.43
C ARG A 154 -10.29 19.51 -0.83
N PRO A 155 -10.02 18.24 -1.18
CA PRO A 155 -8.73 17.61 -0.87
C PRO A 155 -7.59 18.34 -1.60
N PRO A 156 -6.37 18.43 -1.03
CA PRO A 156 -5.96 17.85 0.25
C PRO A 156 -6.36 18.68 1.49
N ARG A 157 -6.39 20.02 1.45
CA ARG A 157 -6.79 20.87 2.60
C ARG A 157 -7.18 22.32 2.20
N TYR A 158 -8.13 22.51 1.28
CA TYR A 158 -8.66 23.86 1.03
C TYR A 158 -10.20 23.89 0.97
N GLY A 159 -10.76 25.09 1.11
CA GLY A 159 -12.20 25.28 1.22
C GLY A 159 -12.74 25.08 2.63
N CYS A 160 -14.01 24.66 2.74
CA CYS A 160 -14.71 24.59 4.03
C CYS A 160 -14.44 23.27 4.75
N GLY A 161 -13.73 23.33 5.88
CA GLY A 161 -13.39 22.17 6.72
C GLY A 161 -14.52 21.65 7.62
N VAL A 162 -15.70 22.29 7.62
CA VAL A 162 -16.79 21.95 8.55
C VAL A 162 -17.30 20.53 8.31
N MET A 163 -17.41 19.77 9.40
CA MET A 163 -17.94 18.41 9.46
C MET A 163 -19.00 18.30 10.55
N GLY A 164 -19.93 17.36 10.40
CA GLY A 164 -20.96 17.09 11.40
C GLY A 164 -22.01 16.12 10.89
N THR A 165 -23.16 16.05 11.56
CA THR A 165 -24.29 15.24 11.10
C THR A 165 -24.81 15.70 9.75
N ALA A 166 -25.50 14.83 9.03
CA ALA A 166 -26.11 15.18 7.74
C ALA A 166 -27.02 16.42 7.84
N ASP A 167 -27.81 16.52 8.92
CA ASP A 167 -28.68 17.67 9.15
C ASP A 167 -27.90 18.94 9.43
N PHE A 168 -26.88 18.89 10.28
CA PHE A 168 -26.03 20.05 10.57
C PHE A 168 -25.37 20.58 9.30
N ILE A 169 -24.80 19.70 8.48
CA ILE A 169 -24.14 20.09 7.23
C ILE A 169 -25.13 20.66 6.23
N LYS A 170 -26.33 20.09 6.12
CA LYS A 170 -27.38 20.63 5.24
C LYS A 170 -27.73 22.09 5.58
N HIS A 171 -27.82 22.42 6.87
CA HIS A 171 -28.06 23.79 7.32
C HIS A 171 -26.83 24.69 7.11
N HIS A 172 -25.63 24.17 7.38
CA HIS A 172 -24.37 24.90 7.16
C HIS A 172 -24.19 25.27 5.68
N GLU A 173 -24.50 24.38 4.75
CA GLU A 173 -24.28 24.61 3.31
C GLU A 173 -25.00 25.83 2.75
N ALA A 174 -26.15 26.21 3.31
CA ALA A 174 -26.88 27.41 2.92
C ALA A 174 -26.20 28.71 3.40
N LYS A 175 -25.33 28.63 4.41
CA LYS A 175 -24.64 29.76 5.05
C LYS A 175 -23.12 29.60 5.04
N CYS A 176 -22.60 28.75 4.16
CA CYS A 176 -21.18 28.45 4.12
C CYS A 176 -20.42 29.73 3.73
N CYS A 177 -19.50 30.17 4.59
CA CYS A 177 -18.68 31.37 4.36
C CYS A 177 -17.72 31.24 3.17
N ILE A 178 -17.61 30.05 2.59
CA ILE A 178 -16.81 29.76 1.40
C ILE A 178 -17.79 29.44 0.28
N PRO A 179 -18.13 30.42 -0.59
CA PRO A 179 -19.00 30.20 -1.73
C PRO A 179 -18.35 29.24 -2.73
N ASN A 180 -19.19 28.50 -3.45
CA ASN A 180 -18.71 27.57 -4.48
C ASN A 180 -17.97 28.31 -5.61
N ASP A 181 -18.37 29.54 -5.95
CA ASP A 181 -17.72 30.34 -6.99
C ASP A 181 -16.26 30.69 -6.67
N VAL A 182 -15.95 30.98 -5.40
CA VAL A 182 -14.57 31.24 -4.97
C VAL A 182 -13.71 30.00 -5.15
N LEU A 183 -14.26 28.82 -4.86
CA LEU A 183 -13.57 27.54 -5.07
C LEU A 183 -13.31 27.25 -6.55
N ARG A 184 -14.30 27.52 -7.42
CA ARG A 184 -14.14 27.34 -8.87
C ARG A 184 -13.03 28.22 -9.44
N GLN A 185 -12.98 29.50 -9.03
CA GLN A 185 -11.89 30.40 -9.44
C GLN A 185 -10.53 29.92 -8.93
N LEU A 186 -10.44 29.43 -7.70
CA LEU A 186 -9.22 28.82 -7.16
C LEU A 186 -8.79 27.59 -7.97
N GLU A 187 -9.72 26.71 -8.33
CA GLU A 187 -9.47 25.54 -9.17
C GLU A 187 -8.92 25.92 -10.55
N GLU A 188 -9.51 26.93 -11.20
CA GLU A 188 -9.05 27.48 -12.48
C GLU A 188 -7.63 28.07 -12.38
N LEU A 189 -7.35 28.84 -11.32
CA LEU A 189 -6.02 29.40 -11.07
C LEU A 189 -4.96 28.31 -10.81
N ILE A 190 -5.31 27.28 -10.04
CA ILE A 190 -4.43 26.13 -9.80
C ILE A 190 -4.17 25.39 -11.11
N ALA A 191 -5.21 25.13 -11.91
CA ALA A 191 -5.09 24.47 -13.22
C ALA A 191 -4.23 25.26 -14.22
N ASN A 192 -4.31 26.59 -14.20
CA ASN A 192 -3.49 27.44 -15.06
C ASN A 192 -2.02 27.48 -14.60
N LYS A 193 -1.75 27.44 -13.29
CA LYS A 193 -0.39 27.34 -12.74
C LYS A 193 0.27 25.98 -13.04
N THR A 194 -0.47 24.88 -12.97
CA THR A 194 0.07 23.56 -13.34
C THR A 194 0.35 23.47 -14.83
N ARG A 195 -0.47 24.09 -15.69
CA ARG A 195 -0.20 24.15 -17.15
C ARG A 195 1.02 24.99 -17.52
N THR A 196 1.31 26.05 -16.76
CA THR A 196 2.47 26.93 -17.02
C THR A 196 3.78 26.37 -16.49
N ASN A 197 3.75 25.51 -15.46
CA ASN A 197 4.94 24.82 -14.93
C ASN A 197 5.39 23.58 -15.73
N VAL A 198 4.66 23.19 -16.79
CA VAL A 198 4.99 22.05 -17.66
C VAL A 198 5.58 22.53 -19.02
N ARG A 199 6.02 23.78 -19.09
CA ARG A 199 6.77 24.34 -20.23
C ARG A 199 8.19 24.69 -19.82
#